data_AF-A0AAV5RXC4-F1
#
_entry.id   AF-A0AAV5RXC4-F1
#
_cell.length_a   1.000
_cell.length_b   1.000
_cell.length_c   1.000
_cell.angle_alpha   90.00
_cell.angle_beta   90.00
_cell.angle_gamma   90.00
#
_symmetry.space_group_name_H-M   'P 1'
#
loop_
_entity.id
_entity.type
_entity.pdbx_description
1 polymer ?
#
loop_
_entity_poly.entity_id
_entity_poly.type
_entity_poly.pdbx_seq_one_letter_code
_entity_poly.pdbx_strand_id
1 'polypeptide(L)'
;MRVRKRTSKRTSTRMREGIKKKATAHRRKERKQAKTDVTWKSKHKKDPGIPSNFPYKQKILEEIEAKKMKDMEERRLAREAKQRAREQALAMGQAVADEDMEDEDDGKSGLAALADFAQQAAAEYDGNAHGSGMVDAGDNYETKELDIDFYDNDDEGDSELEQSRKAYDKIFKTVVDASDVILYVLDARDPEGTRSRKVEQAVLQSQGKRLILILNKIDLVPPYVLEPWLNVLKSSFPTIPIRAAPGATNSTSFNKKLTQSVTANALLEALKTYSNNSNLKRSIVVGVIGYPNVGKSSVINAITSRRGGPSKVCPVGNQAGVTTSLREIKIDNKLKILDSPGICFPGEVKAKTKVEQEAELALLNALPPKFILDPYPAILMLVKRLSQSDEMTESFKKLYEIPPIPANDADTFTKHFLIHIARKRGRLGKGGIPNLASAGLSVLNDWRDGKILGWVLPKASKEADGEVSTTQTKSIGTGTQQAPQKVEQTTIVSEWSKEFDLDGLFGSLDAAIGAANNEDGDANME
;
A
#
# COMPACT_ATOMS: atom_id res chain seq x y z
N MET A 1 36.25 24.62 -37.35
CA MET A 1 35.70 24.00 -36.12
C MET A 1 36.47 24.49 -34.91
N ARG A 2 35.81 25.09 -33.92
CA ARG A 2 36.47 25.58 -32.70
C ARG A 2 36.72 24.39 -31.75
N VAL A 3 37.95 23.90 -31.69
CA VAL A 3 38.33 22.76 -30.83
C VAL A 3 38.30 23.19 -29.37
N ARG A 4 37.47 22.52 -28.55
CA ARG A 4 37.38 22.77 -27.10
C ARG A 4 38.62 22.21 -26.39
N LYS A 5 39.02 22.86 -25.29
CA LYS A 5 40.15 22.44 -24.48
C LYS A 5 39.89 21.03 -23.91
N ARG A 6 40.77 20.08 -24.23
CA ARG A 6 40.70 18.70 -23.71
C ARG A 6 40.98 18.68 -22.21
N THR A 7 40.17 17.94 -21.46
CA THR A 7 40.38 17.72 -20.03
C THR A 7 41.62 16.87 -19.80
N SER A 8 42.40 17.23 -18.77
CA SER A 8 43.63 16.50 -18.42
C SER A 8 43.29 15.14 -17.83
N LYS A 9 43.99 14.09 -18.27
CA LYS A 9 43.93 12.74 -17.67
C LYS A 9 44.78 12.61 -16.40
N ARG A 10 45.52 13.66 -16.02
CA ARG A 10 46.42 13.64 -14.86
C ARG A 10 45.60 13.78 -13.57
N THR A 11 45.60 12.75 -12.73
CA THR A 11 44.88 12.76 -11.45
C THR A 11 45.73 13.38 -10.34
N SER A 12 45.15 14.31 -9.58
CA SER A 12 45.80 14.84 -8.37
C SER A 12 45.98 13.74 -7.32
N THR A 13 47.01 13.88 -6.47
CA THR A 13 47.25 12.96 -5.34
C THR A 13 46.07 12.94 -4.39
N ARG A 14 45.48 14.11 -4.10
CA ARG A 14 44.25 14.24 -3.30
C ARG A 14 43.08 13.43 -3.86
N MET A 15 42.88 13.43 -5.18
CA MET A 15 41.82 12.64 -5.81
C MET A 15 42.09 11.13 -5.70
N ARG A 16 43.34 10.70 -5.92
CA ARG A 16 43.73 9.28 -5.79
C ARG A 16 43.54 8.76 -4.37
N GLU A 17 43.99 9.51 -3.36
CA GLU A 17 43.79 9.14 -1.95
C GLU A 17 42.32 9.18 -1.53
N GLY A 18 41.54 10.13 -2.06
CA GLY A 18 40.09 10.17 -1.87
C GLY A 18 39.37 8.95 -2.44
N ILE A 19 39.77 8.48 -3.63
CA ILE A 19 39.22 7.26 -4.25
C ILE A 19 39.56 6.02 -3.43
N LYS A 20 40.82 5.89 -2.96
CA LYS A 20 41.21 4.76 -2.09
C LYS A 20 40.37 4.72 -0.82
N LYS A 21 40.22 5.85 -0.12
CA LYS A 21 39.40 5.95 1.10
C LYS A 21 37.93 5.65 0.85
N LYS A 22 37.37 6.09 -0.29
CA LYS A 22 35.99 5.75 -0.67
C LYS A 22 35.83 4.27 -0.97
N ALA A 23 36.77 3.65 -1.68
CA ALA A 23 36.72 2.23 -2.00
C ALA A 23 36.83 1.34 -0.75
N THR A 24 37.70 1.68 0.20
CA THR A 24 37.82 0.93 1.45
C THR A 24 36.57 1.08 2.33
N ALA A 25 36.01 2.30 2.42
CA ALA A 25 34.75 2.53 3.11
C ALA A 25 33.58 1.76 2.48
N HIS A 26 33.51 1.71 1.14
CA HIS A 26 32.50 0.94 0.41
C HIS A 26 32.60 -0.56 0.71
N ARG A 27 33.78 -1.16 0.59
CA ARG A 27 34.00 -2.58 0.90
C ARG A 27 33.66 -2.92 2.36
N ARG A 28 33.95 -2.00 3.29
CA ARG A 28 33.58 -2.17 4.70
C ARG A 28 32.07 -2.15 4.88
N LYS A 29 31.35 -1.27 4.15
CA LYS A 29 29.89 -1.22 4.14
C LYS A 29 29.28 -2.48 3.53
N GLU A 30 29.79 -2.94 2.39
CA GLU A 30 29.36 -4.20 1.75
C GLU A 30 29.57 -5.40 2.67
N ARG A 31 30.71 -5.50 3.36
CA ARG A 31 30.96 -6.60 4.32
C ARG A 31 29.99 -6.58 5.50
N LYS A 32 29.53 -5.39 5.93
CA LYS A 32 28.50 -5.28 6.96
C LYS A 32 27.12 -5.67 6.42
N GLN A 33 26.77 -5.19 5.22
CA GLN A 33 25.51 -5.52 4.56
C GLN A 33 25.41 -7.02 4.21
N ALA A 34 26.51 -7.64 3.77
CA ALA A 34 26.56 -9.07 3.47
C ALA A 34 26.39 -9.98 4.70
N LYS A 35 26.55 -9.45 5.92
CA LYS A 35 26.23 -10.17 7.16
C LYS A 35 24.75 -10.05 7.54
N THR A 36 24.08 -9.00 7.08
CA THR A 36 22.66 -8.72 7.33
C THR A 36 21.76 -9.08 6.15
N ASP A 37 22.33 -9.43 5.00
CA ASP A 37 21.59 -9.90 3.83
C ASP A 37 21.04 -11.30 4.11
N VAL A 38 19.74 -11.35 4.45
CA VAL A 38 18.92 -12.56 4.55
C VAL A 38 18.49 -13.05 3.15
N THR A 39 19.28 -12.76 2.11
CA THR A 39 19.05 -13.39 0.80
C THR A 39 19.46 -14.85 0.93
N TRP A 40 18.44 -15.70 1.01
CA TRP A 40 18.53 -17.15 1.10
C TRP A 40 19.57 -17.67 0.10
N LYS A 41 20.78 -17.94 0.58
CA LYS A 41 21.70 -18.81 -0.15
C LYS A 41 21.12 -20.19 0.04
N SER A 42 20.32 -20.66 -0.91
CA SER A 42 19.94 -22.07 -0.94
C SER A 42 21.22 -22.88 -0.72
N LYS A 43 21.27 -23.71 0.33
CA LYS A 43 22.46 -24.54 0.63
C LYS A 43 22.85 -25.36 -0.62
N HIS A 44 21.87 -25.63 -1.47
CA HIS A 44 22.04 -26.22 -2.79
C HIS A 44 22.27 -25.13 -3.84
N LYS A 45 23.44 -25.18 -4.50
CA LYS A 45 23.64 -24.46 -5.75
C LYS A 45 22.64 -25.01 -6.76
N LYS A 46 21.87 -24.14 -7.42
CA LYS A 46 21.06 -24.55 -8.59
C LYS A 46 22.04 -25.03 -9.66
N ASP A 47 22.02 -26.33 -9.94
CA ASP A 47 22.79 -26.90 -11.04
C ASP A 47 22.19 -26.38 -12.36
N PRO A 48 22.97 -25.76 -13.25
CA PRO A 48 22.50 -25.35 -14.57
C PRO A 48 22.03 -26.53 -15.45
N GLY A 49 22.27 -27.77 -15.04
CA GLY A 49 21.77 -28.97 -15.70
C GLY A 49 22.45 -29.24 -17.05
N ILE A 50 21.91 -30.20 -17.81
CA ILE A 50 22.47 -30.59 -19.11
C ILE A 50 22.05 -29.55 -20.17
N PRO A 51 23.00 -28.83 -20.80
CA PRO A 51 22.69 -27.86 -21.84
C PRO A 51 21.93 -28.47 -23.02
N SER A 52 21.03 -27.70 -23.63
CA SER A 52 20.18 -28.17 -24.73
C SER A 52 20.94 -28.66 -25.96
N ASN A 53 22.12 -28.10 -26.22
CA ASN A 53 22.87 -28.33 -27.46
C ASN A 53 23.81 -29.55 -27.36
N PHE A 54 23.73 -30.32 -26.26
CA PHE A 54 24.62 -31.46 -26.07
C PHE A 54 24.19 -32.65 -26.96
N PRO A 55 25.05 -33.14 -27.88
CA PRO A 55 24.67 -34.12 -28.91
C PRO A 55 24.14 -35.46 -28.38
N TYR A 56 24.59 -35.88 -27.18
CA TYR A 56 24.20 -37.15 -26.56
C TYR A 56 23.31 -36.95 -25.33
N LYS A 57 22.55 -35.85 -25.27
CA LYS A 57 21.67 -35.53 -24.13
C LYS A 57 20.67 -36.65 -23.82
N GLN A 58 20.11 -37.30 -24.85
CA GLN A 58 19.16 -38.40 -24.68
C GLN A 58 19.78 -39.62 -23.98
N LYS A 59 21.01 -40.02 -24.38
CA LYS A 59 21.72 -41.13 -23.73
C LYS A 59 21.98 -40.87 -22.25
N ILE A 60 22.34 -39.63 -21.89
CA ILE A 60 22.56 -39.25 -20.49
C ILE A 60 21.26 -39.30 -19.69
N LEU A 61 20.13 -38.88 -20.30
CA LEU A 61 18.83 -38.96 -19.63
C LEU A 61 18.40 -40.41 -19.39
N GLU A 62 18.56 -41.29 -20.38
CA GLU A 62 18.27 -42.73 -20.27
C GLU A 62 19.13 -43.41 -19.19
N GLU A 63 20.42 -43.05 -19.09
CA GLU A 63 21.31 -43.57 -18.05
C GLU A 63 20.90 -43.10 -16.64
N ILE A 64 20.45 -41.85 -16.51
CA ILE A 64 19.92 -41.32 -15.25
C ILE A 64 18.62 -42.03 -14.84
N GLU A 65 17.72 -42.29 -15.79
CA GLU A 65 16.47 -43.03 -15.54
C GLU A 65 16.72 -44.48 -15.13
N ALA A 66 17.60 -45.18 -15.84
CA ALA A 66 17.98 -46.55 -15.51
C ALA A 66 18.59 -46.65 -14.11
N LYS A 67 19.43 -45.67 -13.74
CA LYS A 67 20.02 -45.58 -12.39
C LYS A 67 18.95 -45.34 -11.32
N LYS A 68 18.01 -44.42 -11.56
CA LYS A 68 16.88 -44.17 -10.64
C LYS A 68 15.99 -45.40 -10.44
N MET A 69 15.71 -46.14 -11.50
CA MET A 69 14.91 -47.37 -11.41
C MET A 69 15.61 -48.43 -10.56
N LYS A 70 16.92 -48.58 -10.73
CA LYS A 70 17.73 -49.52 -9.94
C LYS A 70 17.80 -49.11 -8.46
N ASP A 71 18.06 -47.83 -8.18
CA ASP A 71 18.13 -47.31 -6.80
C ASP A 71 16.77 -47.46 -6.08
N MET A 72 15.66 -47.27 -6.80
CA MET A 72 14.30 -47.46 -6.28
C MET A 72 14.00 -48.94 -5.97
N GLU A 73 14.41 -49.84 -6.85
CA GLU A 73 14.23 -51.29 -6.66
C GLU A 73 15.05 -51.81 -5.48
N GLU A 74 16.30 -51.36 -5.34
CA GLU A 74 17.16 -51.67 -4.20
C GLU A 74 16.56 -51.16 -2.88
N ARG A 75 16.01 -49.94 -2.86
CA ARG A 75 15.32 -49.37 -1.67
C ARG A 75 14.06 -50.16 -1.30
N ARG A 76 13.28 -50.63 -2.29
CA ARG A 76 12.09 -51.47 -2.07
C ARG A 76 12.46 -52.81 -1.44
N LEU A 77 13.46 -53.50 -2.00
CA LEU A 77 13.95 -54.77 -1.47
C LEU A 77 14.50 -54.62 -0.04
N ALA A 78 15.19 -53.51 0.26
CA ALA A 78 15.66 -53.22 1.62
C ALA A 78 14.50 -52.99 2.61
N ARG A 79 13.42 -52.31 2.20
CA ARG A 79 12.22 -52.11 3.02
C ARG A 79 11.51 -53.43 3.31
N GLU A 80 11.35 -54.30 2.30
CA GLU A 80 10.77 -55.63 2.45
C GLU A 80 11.61 -56.55 3.36
N ALA A 81 12.95 -56.50 3.22
CA ALA A 81 13.86 -57.25 4.10
C ALA A 81 13.77 -56.78 5.55
N LYS A 82 13.72 -55.46 5.79
CA LYS A 82 13.54 -54.87 7.12
C LYS A 82 12.20 -55.26 7.74
N GLN A 83 11.13 -55.31 6.93
CA GLN A 83 9.79 -55.72 7.37
C GLN A 83 9.74 -57.20 7.75
N ARG A 84 10.32 -58.09 6.94
CA ARG A 84 10.44 -59.53 7.30
C ARG A 84 11.29 -59.76 8.54
N ALA A 85 12.39 -59.02 8.71
CA ALA A 85 13.21 -59.11 9.91
C ALA A 85 12.43 -58.67 11.17
N ARG A 86 11.59 -57.63 11.04
CA ARG A 86 10.69 -57.18 12.11
C ARG A 86 9.63 -58.23 12.45
N GLU A 87 9.00 -58.86 11.46
CA GLU A 87 8.02 -59.94 11.67
C GLU A 87 8.64 -61.16 12.37
N GLN A 88 9.86 -61.54 11.99
CA GLN A 88 10.59 -62.63 12.66
C GLN A 88 10.97 -62.28 14.11
N ALA A 89 11.38 -61.05 14.38
CA ALA A 89 11.67 -60.58 15.74
C ALA A 89 10.41 -60.52 16.63
N LEU A 90 9.26 -60.13 16.06
CA LEU A 90 7.97 -60.11 16.75
C LEU A 90 7.50 -61.54 17.08
N ALA A 91 7.69 -62.48 16.16
CA ALA A 91 7.36 -63.91 16.37
C ALA A 91 8.24 -64.58 17.43
N MET A 92 9.45 -64.06 17.68
CA MET A 92 10.36 -64.51 18.75
C MET A 92 10.13 -63.83 20.11
N GLY A 93 9.11 -62.96 20.23
CA GLY A 93 8.70 -62.38 21.51
C GLY A 93 9.62 -61.26 22.04
N GLN A 94 10.44 -60.63 21.19
CA GLN A 94 11.19 -59.42 21.56
C GLN A 94 10.32 -58.17 21.35
N ALA A 95 10.27 -57.29 22.36
CA ALA A 95 9.58 -56.01 22.27
C ALA A 95 10.31 -55.08 21.29
N VAL A 96 9.64 -54.71 20.21
CA VAL A 96 10.16 -53.76 19.20
C VAL A 96 9.52 -52.40 19.47
N ALA A 97 10.35 -51.40 19.79
CA ALA A 97 9.90 -50.02 19.94
C ALA A 97 9.33 -49.51 18.61
N ASP A 98 8.11 -48.96 18.66
CA ASP A 98 7.51 -48.23 17.54
C ASP A 98 8.19 -46.86 17.43
N GLU A 99 9.24 -46.80 16.60
CA GLU A 99 9.65 -45.55 15.96
C GLU A 99 9.10 -45.56 14.53
N ASP A 100 7.98 -44.85 14.39
CA ASP A 100 7.47 -44.12 13.23
C ASP A 100 7.85 -44.62 11.83
N MET A 101 6.88 -45.30 11.20
CA MET A 101 6.77 -45.35 9.74
C MET A 101 6.09 -44.05 9.26
N GLU A 102 6.81 -42.93 9.31
CA GLU A 102 6.50 -41.79 8.44
C GLU A 102 7.29 -41.97 7.14
N ASP A 103 6.55 -41.98 6.03
CA ASP A 103 7.10 -42.05 4.70
C ASP A 103 8.12 -40.91 4.47
N GLU A 104 9.25 -41.27 3.88
CA GLU A 104 10.29 -40.35 3.44
C GLU A 104 9.73 -39.41 2.36
N ASP A 105 9.16 -38.30 2.79
CA ASP A 105 9.12 -37.06 2.04
C ASP A 105 10.36 -36.24 2.43
N ASP A 106 11.22 -35.95 1.45
CA ASP A 106 12.54 -35.32 1.58
C ASP A 106 12.44 -33.82 1.99
N GLY A 107 11.83 -33.53 3.15
CA GLY A 107 11.63 -32.17 3.65
C GLY A 107 11.91 -31.95 5.14
N LYS A 108 11.95 -33.00 5.98
CA LYS A 108 11.92 -32.83 7.45
C LYS A 108 13.25 -33.07 8.19
N SER A 109 14.38 -33.24 7.49
CA SER A 109 15.71 -33.34 8.15
C SER A 109 16.22 -32.01 8.76
N GLY A 110 15.53 -30.89 8.54
CA GLY A 110 15.98 -29.57 8.99
C GLY A 110 15.81 -29.31 10.49
N LEU A 111 14.77 -29.85 11.12
CA LEU A 111 14.36 -29.45 12.47
C LEU A 111 15.22 -30.08 13.57
N ALA A 112 15.55 -31.37 13.42
CA ALA A 112 16.42 -32.09 14.36
C ALA A 112 17.86 -31.53 14.33
N ALA A 113 18.40 -31.25 13.13
CA ALA A 113 19.71 -30.63 12.98
C ALA A 113 19.75 -29.18 13.48
N LEU A 114 18.62 -28.46 13.45
CA LEU A 114 18.48 -27.11 14.03
C LEU A 114 18.43 -27.13 15.55
N ALA A 115 17.79 -28.15 16.14
CA ALA A 115 17.77 -28.32 17.59
C ALA A 115 19.17 -28.63 18.14
N ASP A 116 19.91 -29.52 17.47
CA ASP A 116 21.30 -29.84 17.83
C ASP A 116 22.24 -28.65 17.65
N PHE A 117 22.08 -27.88 16.57
CA PHE A 117 22.86 -26.66 16.32
C PHE A 117 22.51 -25.54 17.30
N ALA A 118 21.25 -25.38 17.67
CA ALA A 118 20.80 -24.40 18.66
C ALA A 118 21.34 -24.74 20.07
N GLN A 119 21.41 -26.01 20.43
CA GLN A 119 22.01 -26.46 21.69
C GLN A 119 23.52 -26.27 21.71
N GLN A 120 24.23 -26.52 20.60
CA GLN A 120 25.66 -26.22 20.48
C GLN A 120 25.95 -24.71 20.53
N ALA A 121 25.14 -23.88 19.86
CA ALA A 121 25.29 -22.43 19.89
C ALA A 121 24.94 -21.82 21.26
N ALA A 122 24.00 -22.41 22.00
CA ALA A 122 23.70 -22.02 23.38
C ALA A 122 24.85 -22.37 24.34
N ALA A 123 25.52 -23.52 24.14
CA ALA A 123 26.70 -23.92 24.91
C ALA A 123 27.93 -23.04 24.62
N GLU A 124 28.08 -22.55 23.38
CA GLU A 124 29.16 -21.61 23.01
C GLU A 124 28.92 -20.18 23.54
N TYR A 125 27.66 -19.77 23.74
CA TYR A 125 27.32 -18.43 24.25
C TYR A 125 27.58 -18.26 25.75
N ASP A 126 27.50 -19.34 26.54
CA ASP A 126 27.71 -19.30 27.99
C ASP A 126 29.20 -19.14 28.38
N GLY A 127 30.12 -19.26 27.39
CA GLY A 127 31.56 -19.21 27.60
C GLY A 127 32.24 -17.84 27.46
N ASN A 128 31.51 -16.76 27.11
CA ASN A 128 32.18 -15.48 26.78
C ASN A 128 31.47 -14.24 27.35
N ALA A 129 31.35 -14.19 28.67
CA ALA A 129 31.01 -12.97 29.41
C ALA A 129 32.29 -12.21 29.78
N HIS A 130 32.71 -11.24 28.95
CA HIS A 130 33.42 -10.01 29.38
C HIS A 130 33.66 -9.06 28.20
N GLY A 131 33.28 -7.78 28.35
CA GLY A 131 33.98 -6.69 27.63
C GLY A 131 33.15 -5.52 27.06
N SER A 132 32.81 -4.58 27.94
CA SER A 132 32.76 -3.11 27.75
C SER A 132 31.93 -2.48 26.62
N GLY A 133 30.96 -1.66 27.03
CA GLY A 133 30.16 -0.80 26.18
C GLY A 133 30.87 0.46 25.65
N MET A 134 30.24 1.04 24.63
CA MET A 134 30.30 2.47 24.33
C MET A 134 28.88 2.89 23.94
N VAL A 135 28.29 3.70 24.81
CA VAL A 135 27.07 4.48 24.56
C VAL A 135 27.41 5.60 23.57
N ASP A 136 26.77 5.60 22.41
CA ASP A 136 26.74 6.75 21.50
C ASP A 136 25.37 7.40 21.60
N ALA A 137 25.35 8.64 22.07
CA ALA A 137 24.16 9.44 22.31
C ALA A 137 23.66 10.03 20.99
N GLY A 138 22.65 9.38 20.42
CA GLY A 138 21.73 9.98 19.47
C GLY A 138 20.34 9.43 19.79
N ASP A 139 19.36 10.31 20.00
CA ASP A 139 17.96 9.92 20.18
C ASP A 139 17.49 9.11 18.96
N ASN A 140 17.65 7.80 19.05
CA ASN A 140 17.24 6.83 18.05
C ASN A 140 15.74 6.58 18.24
N TYR A 141 14.95 6.90 17.23
CA TYR A 141 13.60 6.36 17.09
C TYR A 141 13.72 4.84 17.00
N GLU A 142 13.28 4.15 18.05
CA GLU A 142 13.20 2.70 18.05
C GLU A 142 12.08 2.30 17.08
N THR A 143 12.46 1.92 15.87
CA THR A 143 11.56 1.37 14.85
C THR A 143 11.65 -0.14 14.94
N LYS A 144 10.55 -0.79 15.32
CA LYS A 144 10.48 -2.25 15.37
C LYS A 144 9.70 -2.72 14.15
N GLU A 145 10.38 -3.38 13.22
CA GLU A 145 9.69 -4.13 12.17
C GLU A 145 9.11 -5.39 12.84
N LEU A 146 7.82 -5.63 12.61
CA LEU A 146 7.16 -6.85 13.07
C LEU A 146 7.24 -7.87 11.93
N ASP A 147 8.10 -8.88 12.11
CA ASP A 147 8.21 -10.03 11.22
C ASP A 147 6.98 -10.93 11.42
N ILE A 148 5.92 -10.63 10.69
CA ILE A 148 4.74 -11.48 10.60
C ILE A 148 4.64 -11.96 9.16
N ASP A 149 4.79 -13.26 8.97
CA ASP A 149 4.55 -13.89 7.68
C ASP A 149 3.04 -13.93 7.42
N PHE A 150 2.60 -13.00 6.58
CA PHE A 150 1.20 -12.88 6.16
C PHE A 150 0.86 -13.79 4.97
N TYR A 151 1.87 -14.39 4.34
CA TYR A 151 1.75 -15.27 3.18
C TYR A 151 2.17 -16.69 3.58
N ASP A 152 1.28 -17.44 4.23
CA ASP A 152 1.46 -18.88 4.40
C ASP A 152 1.25 -19.56 3.04
N ASN A 153 2.25 -20.33 2.58
CA ASN A 153 2.17 -21.08 1.32
C ASN A 153 1.41 -22.41 1.46
N ASP A 154 0.77 -22.66 2.61
CA ASP A 154 0.18 -23.96 2.94
C ASP A 154 -1.22 -24.17 2.33
N ASP A 155 -1.84 -23.13 1.74
CA ASP A 155 -3.13 -23.22 1.03
C ASP A 155 -2.90 -23.49 -0.48
N GLU A 156 -2.45 -24.71 -0.81
CA GLU A 156 -2.42 -25.23 -2.19
C GLU A 156 -3.86 -25.46 -2.71
N GLY A 157 -4.48 -24.40 -3.24
CA GLY A 157 -5.82 -24.51 -3.86
C GLY A 157 -6.54 -23.20 -4.14
N ASP A 158 -6.14 -22.11 -3.49
CA ASP A 158 -6.80 -20.81 -3.64
C ASP A 158 -6.27 -20.01 -4.85
N SER A 159 -7.14 -19.22 -5.46
CA SER A 159 -6.71 -18.27 -6.50
C SER A 159 -5.75 -17.21 -5.91
N GLU A 160 -4.77 -16.71 -6.68
CA GLU A 160 -3.79 -15.69 -6.23
C GLU A 160 -4.47 -14.45 -5.61
N LEU A 161 -5.67 -14.10 -6.07
CA LEU A 161 -6.50 -13.00 -5.55
C LEU A 161 -7.06 -13.30 -4.15
N GLU A 162 -7.37 -14.55 -3.86
CA GLU A 162 -7.99 -15.00 -2.61
C GLU A 162 -6.95 -15.16 -1.50
N GLN A 163 -5.77 -15.68 -1.84
CA GLN A 163 -4.59 -15.65 -0.96
C GLN A 163 -4.20 -14.21 -0.58
N SER A 164 -4.24 -13.28 -1.56
CA SER A 164 -3.98 -11.87 -1.32
C SER A 164 -5.02 -11.25 -0.36
N ARG A 165 -6.31 -11.55 -0.54
CA ARG A 165 -7.40 -11.08 0.35
C ARG A 165 -7.28 -11.63 1.77
N LYS A 166 -6.98 -12.91 1.93
CA LYS A 166 -6.75 -13.53 3.26
C LYS A 166 -5.57 -12.87 3.98
N ALA A 167 -4.46 -12.64 3.29
CA ALA A 167 -3.31 -11.93 3.83
C ALA A 167 -3.67 -10.50 4.28
N TYR A 168 -4.49 -9.80 3.49
CA TYR A 168 -4.97 -8.45 3.83
C TYR A 168 -5.88 -8.42 5.05
N ASP A 169 -6.80 -9.37 5.18
CA ASP A 169 -7.68 -9.47 6.35
C ASP A 169 -6.88 -9.81 7.62
N LYS A 170 -5.83 -10.63 7.51
CA LYS A 170 -4.90 -10.93 8.62
C LYS A 170 -4.19 -9.65 9.08
N ILE A 171 -3.60 -8.89 8.15
CA ILE A 171 -2.95 -7.60 8.44
C ILE A 171 -3.94 -6.63 9.10
N PHE A 172 -5.13 -6.48 8.52
CA PHE A 172 -6.16 -5.58 9.03
C PHE A 172 -6.53 -5.91 10.47
N LYS A 173 -6.84 -7.18 10.76
CA LYS A 173 -7.20 -7.64 12.11
C LYS A 173 -6.06 -7.39 13.10
N THR A 174 -4.81 -7.74 12.73
CA THR A 174 -3.65 -7.49 13.59
C THR A 174 -3.50 -6.00 13.94
N VAL A 175 -3.64 -5.10 12.95
CA VAL A 175 -3.54 -3.66 13.18
C VAL A 175 -4.67 -3.16 14.07
N VAL A 176 -5.90 -3.58 13.78
CA VAL A 176 -7.09 -3.20 14.52
C VAL A 176 -6.96 -3.68 15.97
N ASP A 177 -6.51 -4.89 16.22
CA ASP A 177 -6.38 -5.46 17.58
C ASP A 177 -5.23 -4.86 18.38
N ALA A 178 -4.13 -4.49 17.74
CA ALA A 178 -3.01 -3.84 18.39
C ALA A 178 -3.25 -2.35 18.70
N SER A 179 -4.26 -1.71 18.09
CA SER A 179 -4.45 -0.25 18.11
C SER A 179 -5.60 0.19 19.01
N ASP A 180 -5.40 1.30 19.73
CA ASP A 180 -6.44 1.98 20.52
C ASP A 180 -7.19 3.03 19.66
N VAL A 181 -6.45 3.70 18.76
CA VAL A 181 -6.97 4.69 17.81
C VAL A 181 -6.59 4.28 16.40
N ILE A 182 -7.52 4.36 15.47
CA ILE A 182 -7.34 4.00 14.07
C ILE A 182 -7.50 5.26 13.22
N LEU A 183 -6.42 5.62 12.52
CA LEU A 183 -6.41 6.66 11.50
C LEU A 183 -6.68 6.02 10.14
N TYR A 184 -7.87 6.26 9.59
CA TYR A 184 -8.24 5.76 8.28
C TYR A 184 -7.99 6.83 7.21
N VAL A 185 -6.93 6.63 6.42
CA VAL A 185 -6.47 7.60 5.43
C VAL A 185 -7.19 7.42 4.10
N LEU A 186 -7.77 8.51 3.60
CA LEU A 186 -8.49 8.64 2.32
C LEU A 186 -7.76 9.61 1.38
N ASP A 187 -7.95 9.46 0.06
CA ASP A 187 -7.44 10.40 -0.96
C ASP A 187 -8.52 11.45 -1.28
N ALA A 188 -8.20 12.73 -1.14
CA ALA A 188 -9.15 13.84 -1.34
C ALA A 188 -9.78 13.88 -2.74
N ARG A 189 -9.12 13.33 -3.77
CA ARG A 189 -9.64 13.33 -5.15
C ARG A 189 -10.83 12.39 -5.33
N ASP A 190 -10.88 11.30 -4.55
CA ASP A 190 -11.95 10.31 -4.59
C ASP A 190 -12.13 9.66 -3.21
N PRO A 191 -12.73 10.39 -2.24
CA PRO A 191 -12.81 9.92 -0.86
C PRO A 191 -13.66 8.65 -0.75
N GLU A 192 -14.81 8.58 -1.43
CA GLU A 192 -15.67 7.38 -1.42
C GLU A 192 -15.03 6.19 -2.14
N GLY A 193 -14.25 6.41 -3.23
CA GLY A 193 -13.52 5.33 -3.90
C GLY A 193 -12.40 4.71 -3.04
N THR A 194 -11.85 5.48 -2.09
CA THR A 194 -10.84 5.00 -1.14
C THR A 194 -11.42 4.59 0.22
N ARG A 195 -12.75 4.63 0.35
CA ARG A 195 -13.50 4.30 1.57
C ARG A 195 -14.13 2.92 1.47
N SER A 196 -14.20 2.20 2.59
CA SER A 196 -14.83 0.88 2.67
C SER A 196 -15.71 0.79 3.92
N ARG A 197 -17.02 0.60 3.72
CA ARG A 197 -17.98 0.50 4.82
C ARG A 197 -17.76 -0.73 5.70
N LYS A 198 -17.22 -1.82 5.13
CA LYS A 198 -16.85 -3.03 5.88
C LYS A 198 -15.76 -2.76 6.92
N VAL A 199 -14.78 -1.94 6.55
CA VAL A 199 -13.68 -1.56 7.43
C VAL A 199 -14.20 -0.73 8.59
N GLU A 200 -15.07 0.24 8.27
CA GLU A 200 -15.73 1.05 9.29
C GLU A 200 -16.50 0.15 10.25
N GLN A 201 -17.42 -0.68 9.73
CA GLN A 201 -18.22 -1.60 10.55
C GLN A 201 -17.36 -2.54 11.41
N ALA A 202 -16.29 -3.13 10.86
CA ALA A 202 -15.40 -4.02 11.60
C ALA A 202 -14.66 -3.28 12.75
N VAL A 203 -14.29 -2.02 12.53
CA VAL A 203 -13.69 -1.19 13.59
C VAL A 203 -14.73 -0.83 14.64
N LEU A 204 -15.96 -0.47 14.26
CA LEU A 204 -17.03 -0.15 15.22
C LEU A 204 -17.47 -1.35 16.06
N GLN A 205 -17.44 -2.56 15.47
CA GLN A 205 -17.72 -3.80 16.20
C GLN A 205 -16.64 -4.12 17.24
N SER A 206 -15.43 -3.59 17.07
CA SER A 206 -14.36 -3.75 18.05
C SER A 206 -14.57 -2.78 19.22
N GLN A 207 -14.78 -3.33 20.42
CA GLN A 207 -15.00 -2.51 21.62
C GLN A 207 -13.79 -1.63 21.96
N GLY A 208 -14.06 -0.38 22.34
CA GLY A 208 -13.05 0.54 22.88
C GLY A 208 -12.12 1.19 21.85
N LYS A 209 -12.27 0.90 20.55
CA LYS A 209 -11.44 1.48 19.49
C LYS A 209 -12.08 2.75 18.93
N ARG A 210 -11.26 3.74 18.60
CA ARG A 210 -11.72 5.02 18.00
C ARG A 210 -11.29 5.11 16.55
N LEU A 211 -12.21 5.48 15.65
CA LEU A 211 -11.95 5.66 14.23
C LEU A 211 -11.95 7.16 13.88
N ILE A 212 -10.88 7.63 13.25
CA ILE A 212 -10.74 9.00 12.75
C ILE A 212 -10.40 8.93 11.26
N LEU A 213 -11.14 9.67 10.44
CA LEU A 213 -10.86 9.77 9.01
C LEU A 213 -9.80 10.85 8.77
N ILE A 214 -8.81 10.54 7.94
CA ILE A 214 -7.77 11.45 7.52
C ILE A 214 -7.91 11.69 6.03
N LEU A 215 -8.35 12.88 5.64
CA LEU A 215 -8.48 13.25 4.24
C LEU A 215 -7.16 13.83 3.74
N ASN A 216 -6.36 13.03 3.05
CA ASN A 216 -5.03 13.42 2.59
C ASN A 216 -5.02 13.92 1.14
N LYS A 217 -3.93 14.62 0.75
CA LYS A 217 -3.73 15.23 -0.58
C LYS A 217 -4.73 16.35 -0.90
N ILE A 218 -5.12 17.09 0.13
CA ILE A 218 -6.02 18.26 0.00
C ILE A 218 -5.46 19.34 -0.92
N ASP A 219 -4.17 19.32 -1.24
CA ASP A 219 -3.56 20.22 -2.21
C ASP A 219 -3.91 19.89 -3.66
N LEU A 220 -4.45 18.71 -3.96
CA LEU A 220 -4.84 18.33 -5.34
C LEU A 220 -6.30 18.71 -5.68
N VAL A 221 -7.05 19.24 -4.72
CA VAL A 221 -8.49 19.50 -4.83
C VAL A 221 -8.78 20.94 -4.43
N PRO A 222 -9.63 21.68 -5.16
CA PRO A 222 -9.94 23.06 -4.82
C PRO A 222 -10.81 23.18 -3.55
N PRO A 223 -10.80 24.33 -2.84
CA PRO A 223 -11.51 24.53 -1.58
C PRO A 223 -13.02 24.22 -1.67
N TYR A 224 -13.67 24.67 -2.75
CA TYR A 224 -15.10 24.49 -2.98
C TYR A 224 -15.54 23.01 -3.12
N VAL A 225 -14.60 22.10 -3.36
CA VAL A 225 -14.83 20.64 -3.37
C VAL A 225 -14.47 20.02 -2.04
N LEU A 226 -13.41 20.52 -1.40
CA LEU A 226 -12.92 20.04 -0.12
C LEU A 226 -13.97 20.22 0.99
N GLU A 227 -14.61 21.39 1.06
CA GLU A 227 -15.60 21.72 2.09
C GLU A 227 -16.84 20.81 2.07
N PRO A 228 -17.54 20.62 0.93
CA PRO A 228 -18.64 19.65 0.85
C PRO A 228 -18.23 18.24 1.27
N TRP A 229 -17.03 17.78 0.87
CA TRP A 229 -16.53 16.48 1.30
C TRP A 229 -16.27 16.40 2.79
N LEU A 230 -15.68 17.43 3.39
CA LEU A 230 -15.48 17.48 4.84
C LEU A 230 -16.82 17.42 5.57
N ASN A 231 -17.85 18.12 5.11
CA ASN A 231 -19.19 18.07 5.71
C ASN A 231 -19.80 16.66 5.64
N VAL A 232 -19.71 16.00 4.48
CA VAL A 232 -20.22 14.63 4.29
C VAL A 232 -19.44 13.59 5.10
N LEU A 233 -18.13 13.76 5.25
CA LEU A 233 -17.30 12.83 6.02
C LEU A 233 -17.44 13.05 7.53
N LYS A 234 -17.45 14.32 7.98
CA LYS A 234 -17.67 14.71 9.38
C LYS A 234 -19.03 14.25 9.92
N SER A 235 -20.06 14.14 9.06
CA SER A 235 -21.36 13.58 9.47
C SER A 235 -21.31 12.09 9.79
N SER A 236 -20.33 11.36 9.26
CA SER A 236 -20.11 9.95 9.56
C SER A 236 -19.12 9.75 10.71
N PHE A 237 -17.95 10.38 10.60
CA PHE A 237 -16.82 10.19 11.51
C PHE A 237 -15.99 11.48 11.63
N PRO A 238 -15.34 11.73 12.78
CA PRO A 238 -14.40 12.83 12.91
C PRO A 238 -13.36 12.79 11.78
N THR A 239 -13.29 13.86 11.00
CA THR A 239 -12.48 13.92 9.77
C THR A 239 -11.51 15.09 9.81
N ILE A 240 -10.23 14.81 9.55
CA ILE A 240 -9.15 15.81 9.56
C ILE A 240 -8.56 15.94 8.15
N PRO A 241 -8.59 17.14 7.52
CA PRO A 241 -7.87 17.40 6.29
C PRO A 241 -6.36 17.52 6.55
N ILE A 242 -5.54 16.82 5.77
CA ILE A 242 -4.08 16.86 5.90
C ILE A 242 -3.38 16.99 4.54
N ARG A 243 -2.28 17.73 4.54
CA ARG A 243 -1.30 17.70 3.45
C ARG A 243 -0.05 16.97 3.92
N ALA A 244 0.02 15.67 3.68
CA ALA A 244 1.09 14.85 4.25
C ALA A 244 2.42 14.88 3.49
N ALA A 245 2.43 15.29 2.22
CA ALA A 245 3.63 15.33 1.40
C ALA A 245 3.69 16.60 0.54
N PRO A 246 4.88 17.11 0.23
CA PRO A 246 5.03 18.09 -0.84
C PRO A 246 4.64 17.44 -2.18
N GLY A 247 3.87 18.15 -2.99
CA GLY A 247 3.46 17.70 -4.33
C GLY A 247 4.67 17.49 -5.27
N ALA A 248 4.44 16.81 -6.39
CA ALA A 248 5.48 16.58 -7.39
C ALA A 248 6.00 17.90 -7.98
N THR A 249 7.22 17.90 -8.52
CA THR A 249 7.72 19.03 -9.32
C THR A 249 6.78 19.25 -10.51
N ASN A 250 6.07 20.38 -10.53
CA ASN A 250 5.00 20.74 -11.49
C ASN A 250 3.59 20.17 -11.20
N SER A 251 3.31 19.70 -9.97
CA SER A 251 1.91 19.48 -9.56
C SER A 251 1.20 20.81 -9.37
N THR A 252 -0.02 20.92 -9.87
CA THR A 252 -0.94 22.01 -9.51
C THR A 252 -1.38 21.81 -8.07
N SER A 253 -1.00 22.73 -7.19
CA SER A 253 -1.38 22.69 -5.77
C SER A 253 -2.35 23.81 -5.43
N PHE A 254 -3.54 23.43 -4.95
CA PHE A 254 -4.47 24.26 -4.22
C PHE A 254 -4.11 24.32 -2.74
N ASN A 255 -4.87 25.09 -1.95
CA ASN A 255 -4.79 25.10 -0.49
C ASN A 255 -3.37 25.36 0.06
N LYS A 256 -2.62 26.27 -0.59
CA LYS A 256 -1.21 26.56 -0.23
C LYS A 256 -1.03 27.03 1.22
N LYS A 257 -2.08 27.61 1.81
CA LYS A 257 -2.13 28.03 3.22
C LYS A 257 -2.07 26.82 4.18
N LEU A 258 -2.68 25.68 3.80
CA LEU A 258 -2.65 24.43 4.57
C LEU A 258 -1.33 23.68 4.33
N THR A 259 -0.27 24.18 4.96
CA THR A 259 1.04 23.55 4.90
C THR A 259 1.04 22.19 5.62
N GLN A 260 1.94 21.32 5.19
CA GLN A 260 2.22 20.05 5.87
C GLN A 260 2.51 20.26 7.35
N SER A 261 3.19 21.36 7.69
CA SER A 261 3.49 21.73 9.06
C SER A 261 2.24 22.06 9.88
N VAL A 262 1.28 22.81 9.35
CA VAL A 262 0.11 23.20 10.16
C VAL A 262 -0.77 21.99 10.44
N THR A 263 -1.10 21.25 9.39
CA THR A 263 -2.04 20.11 9.48
C THR A 263 -1.49 18.93 10.29
N ALA A 264 -0.22 18.57 10.12
CA ALA A 264 0.37 17.48 10.90
C ALA A 264 0.60 17.84 12.39
N ASN A 265 0.75 19.13 12.73
CA ASN A 265 0.84 19.56 14.12
C ASN A 265 -0.49 19.41 14.84
N ALA A 266 -1.57 19.87 14.22
CA ALA A 266 -2.91 19.75 14.78
C ALA A 266 -3.26 18.28 15.06
N LEU A 267 -2.94 17.37 14.13
CA LEU A 267 -3.14 15.93 14.34
C LEU A 267 -2.27 15.38 15.48
N LEU A 268 -0.99 15.75 15.55
CA LEU A 268 -0.11 15.29 16.64
C LEU A 268 -0.56 15.82 18.01
N GLU A 269 -0.99 17.06 18.08
CA GLU A 269 -1.49 17.69 19.30
C GLU A 269 -2.78 17.02 19.76
N ALA A 270 -3.73 16.78 18.85
CA ALA A 270 -4.96 16.04 19.14
C ALA A 270 -4.66 14.65 19.72
N LEU A 271 -3.72 13.91 19.12
CA LEU A 271 -3.29 12.60 19.60
C LEU A 271 -2.59 12.65 20.96
N LYS A 272 -1.79 13.69 21.23
CA LYS A 272 -1.13 13.89 22.53
C LYS A 272 -2.11 14.26 23.63
N THR A 273 -3.07 15.14 23.34
CA THR A 273 -4.14 15.51 24.27
C THR A 273 -4.96 14.28 24.64
N TYR A 274 -5.36 13.48 23.64
CA TYR A 274 -5.99 12.19 23.88
C TYR A 274 -5.11 11.27 24.74
N SER A 275 -3.80 11.22 24.44
CA SER A 275 -2.87 10.39 25.18
C SER A 275 -2.72 10.76 26.65
N ASN A 276 -2.71 12.06 26.96
CA ASN A 276 -2.63 12.55 28.32
C ASN A 276 -3.95 12.41 29.10
N ASN A 277 -5.09 12.52 28.41
CA ASN A 277 -6.41 12.36 29.02
C ASN A 277 -6.77 10.88 29.25
N SER A 278 -6.14 9.96 28.52
CA SER A 278 -6.33 8.54 28.75
C SER A 278 -5.65 8.11 30.06
N ASN A 279 -6.40 7.43 30.94
CA ASN A 279 -5.86 6.86 32.18
C ASN A 279 -5.09 5.54 31.94
N LEU A 280 -4.44 5.39 30.78
CA LEU A 280 -3.71 4.19 30.42
C LEU A 280 -2.27 4.28 30.96
N LYS A 281 -1.85 3.23 31.70
CA LYS A 281 -0.47 3.11 32.19
C LYS A 281 0.52 2.80 31.05
N ARG A 282 0.02 2.25 29.94
CA ARG A 282 0.80 1.94 28.73
C ARG A 282 0.69 3.08 27.70
N SER A 283 1.61 3.09 26.74
CA SER A 283 1.51 3.97 25.58
C SER A 283 0.29 3.63 24.70
N ILE A 284 -0.40 4.65 24.20
CA ILE A 284 -1.44 4.50 23.17
C ILE A 284 -0.80 4.11 21.85
N VAL A 285 -1.43 3.16 21.19
CA VAL A 285 -1.05 2.70 19.86
C VAL A 285 -2.04 3.25 18.84
N VAL A 286 -1.52 3.99 17.86
CA VAL A 286 -2.29 4.56 16.75
C VAL A 286 -2.01 3.75 15.49
N GLY A 287 -3.01 3.02 15.00
CA GLY A 287 -2.93 2.26 13.76
C GLY A 287 -3.28 3.12 12.56
N VAL A 288 -2.44 3.13 11.52
CA VAL A 288 -2.74 3.84 10.26
C VAL A 288 -3.16 2.83 9.21
N ILE A 289 -4.41 2.93 8.74
CA ILE A 289 -4.99 2.03 7.73
C ILE A 289 -5.47 2.80 6.49
N GLY A 290 -5.65 2.09 5.38
CA GLY A 290 -6.24 2.63 4.16
C GLY A 290 -5.63 2.09 2.88
N TYR A 291 -6.24 2.49 1.75
CA TYR A 291 -5.85 2.03 0.41
C TYR A 291 -4.36 2.25 0.11
N PRO A 292 -3.73 1.46 -0.78
CA PRO A 292 -2.39 1.76 -1.24
C PRO A 292 -2.29 3.17 -1.84
N ASN A 293 -1.13 3.82 -1.71
CA ASN A 293 -0.85 5.15 -2.28
C ASN A 293 -1.75 6.31 -1.87
N VAL A 294 -2.67 6.16 -0.91
CA VAL A 294 -3.39 7.31 -0.30
C VAL A 294 -2.46 8.23 0.50
N GLY A 295 -1.27 7.74 0.87
CA GLY A 295 -0.24 8.51 1.56
C GLY A 295 -0.09 8.22 3.06
N LYS A 296 -0.43 7.01 3.52
CA LYS A 296 -0.27 6.54 4.92
C LYS A 296 1.12 6.84 5.50
N SER A 297 2.17 6.28 4.89
CA SER A 297 3.54 6.51 5.34
C SER A 297 3.99 7.97 5.20
N SER A 298 3.38 8.76 4.31
CA SER A 298 3.60 10.21 4.25
C SER A 298 2.98 10.92 5.43
N VAL A 299 1.78 10.53 5.87
CA VAL A 299 1.12 11.09 7.08
C VAL A 299 2.01 10.85 8.30
N ILE A 300 2.51 9.62 8.44
CA ILE A 300 3.43 9.25 9.52
C ILE A 300 4.70 10.10 9.47
N ASN A 301 5.35 10.17 8.31
CA ASN A 301 6.55 11.00 8.14
C ASN A 301 6.28 12.48 8.44
N ALA A 302 5.12 13.03 8.08
CA ALA A 302 4.74 14.41 8.37
C ALA A 302 4.60 14.69 9.88
N ILE A 303 4.13 13.70 10.64
CA ILE A 303 4.03 13.77 12.10
C ILE A 303 5.41 13.64 12.74
N THR A 304 6.28 12.74 12.23
CA THR A 304 7.58 12.43 12.85
C THR A 304 8.70 13.39 12.46
N SER A 305 8.67 14.00 11.27
CA SER A 305 9.78 14.79 10.70
C SER A 305 10.18 16.06 11.46
N ARG A 306 9.45 16.45 12.52
CA ARG A 306 9.71 17.68 13.27
C ARG A 306 10.45 17.52 14.59
N ARG A 307 10.61 16.31 15.12
CA ARG A 307 11.38 16.09 16.36
C ARG A 307 12.89 15.89 16.10
N GLY A 308 13.49 16.64 15.16
CA GLY A 308 14.93 16.60 14.88
C GLY A 308 15.48 15.25 14.38
N GLY A 309 14.60 14.29 14.05
CA GLY A 309 14.96 12.96 13.55
C GLY A 309 15.26 12.93 12.05
N PRO A 310 15.68 11.76 11.52
CA PRO A 310 15.84 11.59 10.08
C PRO A 310 14.54 11.93 9.36
N SER A 311 14.63 12.75 8.31
CA SER A 311 13.49 13.29 7.54
C SER A 311 12.53 12.23 6.94
N LYS A 312 12.87 10.94 6.99
CA LYS A 312 12.09 9.82 6.44
C LYS A 312 12.25 8.59 7.33
N VAL A 313 11.27 8.32 8.18
CA VAL A 313 11.21 7.13 9.04
C VAL A 313 10.62 5.97 8.25
N CYS A 314 9.53 6.22 7.52
CA CYS A 314 8.94 5.25 6.61
C CYS A 314 9.43 5.47 5.16
N PRO A 315 9.69 4.40 4.39
CA PRO A 315 9.87 4.51 2.95
C PRO A 315 8.59 5.02 2.30
N VAL A 316 8.75 5.95 1.37
CA VAL A 316 7.64 6.55 0.61
C VAL A 316 7.96 6.49 -0.87
N GLY A 317 6.96 6.22 -1.70
CA GLY A 317 7.07 6.23 -3.15
C GLY A 317 5.70 6.28 -3.81
N ASN A 318 5.67 6.71 -5.07
CA ASN A 318 4.43 6.83 -5.88
C ASN A 318 3.98 5.47 -6.47
N GLN A 319 4.42 4.34 -5.88
CA GLN A 319 4.09 2.99 -6.34
C GLN A 319 3.46 2.18 -5.21
N ALA A 320 2.46 1.39 -5.55
CA ALA A 320 1.84 0.49 -4.58
C ALA A 320 2.83 -0.61 -4.19
N GLY A 321 2.78 -1.06 -2.93
CA GLY A 321 3.67 -2.10 -2.41
C GLY A 321 5.02 -1.60 -1.86
N VAL A 322 5.20 -0.29 -1.65
CA VAL A 322 6.41 0.24 -0.99
C VAL A 322 6.49 -0.17 0.49
N THR A 323 5.34 -0.18 1.18
CA THR A 323 5.23 -0.65 2.57
C THR A 323 4.69 -2.08 2.53
N THR A 324 5.57 -3.05 2.78
CA THR A 324 5.27 -4.49 2.73
C THR A 324 5.04 -5.10 4.11
N SER A 325 5.61 -4.53 5.16
CA SER A 325 5.61 -5.09 6.51
C SER A 325 5.04 -4.10 7.52
N LEU A 326 4.51 -4.62 8.63
CA LEU A 326 4.05 -3.80 9.75
C LEU A 326 5.26 -3.19 10.48
N ARG A 327 5.18 -1.90 10.79
CA ARG A 327 6.23 -1.19 11.53
C ARG A 327 5.66 -0.43 12.71
N GLU A 328 6.23 -0.67 13.89
CA GLU A 328 5.92 0.11 15.09
C GLU A 328 6.95 1.24 15.22
N ILE A 329 6.44 2.47 15.28
CA ILE A 329 7.24 3.71 15.37
C ILE A 329 6.89 4.38 16.69
N LYS A 330 7.85 4.39 17.61
CA LYS A 330 7.71 5.12 18.87
C LYS A 330 7.89 6.62 18.62
N ILE A 331 6.82 7.39 18.76
CA ILE A 331 6.89 8.86 18.71
C ILE A 331 7.30 9.39 20.08
N ASP A 332 6.59 8.98 21.12
CA ASP A 332 6.76 9.42 22.50
C ASP A 332 6.68 8.21 23.46
N ASN A 333 7.01 8.41 24.73
CA ASN A 333 6.85 7.38 25.75
C ASN A 333 5.38 6.97 25.95
N LYS A 334 4.43 7.88 25.68
CA LYS A 334 2.99 7.60 25.76
C LYS A 334 2.30 7.39 24.40
N LEU A 335 3.00 7.54 23.28
CA LEU A 335 2.41 7.50 21.93
C LEU A 335 3.26 6.69 20.95
N LYS A 336 2.65 5.68 20.34
CA LYS A 336 3.24 4.85 19.29
C LYS A 336 2.34 4.84 18.06
N ILE A 337 2.94 4.76 16.87
CA ILE A 337 2.24 4.63 15.60
C ILE A 337 2.58 3.27 14.97
N LEU A 338 1.56 2.57 14.49
CA LEU A 338 1.70 1.35 13.72
C LEU A 338 1.45 1.66 12.23
N ASP A 339 2.50 1.60 11.42
CA ASP A 339 2.41 1.72 9.95
C ASP A 339 2.00 0.36 9.37
N SER A 340 0.95 0.37 8.55
CA SER A 340 0.45 -0.83 7.88
C SER A 340 0.60 -0.81 6.36
N PRO A 341 0.82 -1.98 5.75
CA PRO A 341 0.72 -2.13 4.30
C PRO A 341 -0.60 -1.56 3.76
N GLY A 342 -0.61 -1.15 2.50
CA GLY A 342 -1.86 -0.70 1.87
C GLY A 342 -2.85 -1.84 1.73
N ILE A 343 -4.06 -1.64 2.25
CA ILE A 343 -5.11 -2.65 2.25
C ILE A 343 -6.14 -2.26 1.19
N CYS A 344 -6.29 -3.09 0.16
CA CYS A 344 -7.33 -2.95 -0.84
C CYS A 344 -8.56 -3.72 -0.38
N PHE A 345 -9.65 -3.03 -0.12
CA PHE A 345 -10.90 -3.68 0.24
C PHE A 345 -11.69 -3.96 -1.03
N PRO A 346 -11.92 -5.23 -1.40
CA PRO A 346 -12.80 -5.54 -2.51
C PRO A 346 -14.19 -4.99 -2.17
N GLY A 347 -14.59 -3.94 -2.89
CA GLY A 347 -15.88 -3.28 -2.69
C GLY A 347 -17.04 -4.21 -3.04
N GLU A 348 -18.18 -4.03 -2.39
CA GLU A 348 -19.42 -4.77 -2.67
C GLU A 348 -20.20 -4.23 -3.87
N VAL A 349 -19.56 -3.46 -4.75
CA VAL A 349 -20.28 -2.72 -5.77
C VAL A 349 -20.57 -3.64 -6.97
N LYS A 350 -21.86 -3.99 -7.11
CA LYS A 350 -22.58 -4.52 -8.29
C LYS A 350 -21.71 -5.14 -9.38
N ALA A 351 -21.76 -6.47 -9.55
CA ALA A 351 -21.30 -7.26 -10.72
C ALA A 351 -20.52 -6.49 -11.81
N LYS A 352 -19.38 -5.89 -11.45
CA LYS A 352 -18.50 -5.21 -12.41
C LYS A 352 -17.66 -6.28 -13.09
N THR A 353 -17.40 -6.11 -14.37
CA THR A 353 -16.48 -7.00 -15.07
C THR A 353 -15.09 -6.92 -14.44
N LYS A 354 -14.29 -8.00 -14.49
CA LYS A 354 -12.92 -8.00 -13.93
C LYS A 354 -12.08 -6.84 -14.47
N VAL A 355 -12.26 -6.51 -15.75
CA VAL A 355 -11.59 -5.40 -16.45
C VAL A 355 -11.93 -4.04 -15.83
N GLU A 356 -13.19 -3.79 -15.48
CA GLU A 356 -13.60 -2.53 -14.84
C GLU A 356 -13.07 -2.41 -13.41
N GLN A 357 -13.01 -3.52 -12.67
CA GLN A 357 -12.43 -3.54 -11.33
C GLN A 357 -10.93 -3.23 -11.37
N GLU A 358 -10.19 -3.86 -12.28
CA GLU A 358 -8.77 -3.56 -12.51
C GLU A 358 -8.55 -2.10 -12.92
N ALA A 359 -9.43 -1.56 -13.77
CA ALA A 359 -9.38 -0.16 -14.20
C ALA A 359 -9.59 0.83 -13.06
N GLU A 360 -10.57 0.56 -12.19
CA GLU A 360 -10.85 1.37 -10.99
C GLU A 360 -9.67 1.32 -10.02
N LEU A 361 -9.13 0.13 -9.74
CA LEU A 361 -7.96 -0.04 -8.89
C LEU A 361 -6.70 0.63 -9.49
N ALA A 362 -6.54 0.61 -10.81
CA ALA A 362 -5.45 1.31 -11.50
C ALA A 362 -5.57 2.83 -11.34
N LEU A 363 -6.80 3.38 -11.43
CA LEU A 363 -7.10 4.81 -11.27
C LEU A 363 -6.93 5.30 -9.82
N LEU A 364 -7.32 4.47 -8.85
CA LEU A 364 -7.09 4.68 -7.41
C LEU A 364 -5.64 4.45 -7.00
N ASN A 365 -4.77 4.03 -7.93
CA ASN A 365 -3.35 3.74 -7.70
C ASN A 365 -3.13 2.60 -6.70
N ALA A 366 -4.08 1.68 -6.60
CA ALA A 366 -4.01 0.50 -5.77
C ALA A 366 -3.12 -0.60 -6.40
N LEU A 367 -3.02 -0.63 -7.73
CA LEU A 367 -2.23 -1.63 -8.46
C LEU A 367 -0.83 -1.12 -8.85
N PRO A 368 0.22 -1.92 -8.58
CA PRO A 368 1.56 -1.66 -9.12
C PRO A 368 1.55 -1.63 -10.66
N PRO A 369 2.36 -0.78 -11.31
CA PRO A 369 2.43 -0.68 -12.78
C PRO A 369 2.63 -2.00 -13.51
N LYS A 370 3.30 -2.97 -12.88
CA LYS A 370 3.62 -4.28 -13.47
C LYS A 370 2.39 -5.15 -13.73
N PHE A 371 1.34 -4.97 -12.94
CA PHE A 371 0.09 -5.72 -13.05
C PHE A 371 -0.93 -5.04 -13.97
N ILE A 372 -0.64 -3.83 -14.46
CA ILE A 372 -1.52 -3.12 -15.38
C ILE A 372 -1.16 -3.55 -16.80
N LEU A 373 -1.85 -4.58 -17.30
CA LEU A 373 -1.65 -5.09 -18.65
C LEU A 373 -2.24 -4.14 -19.70
N ASP A 374 -3.48 -3.71 -19.49
CA ASP A 374 -4.17 -2.74 -20.36
C ASP A 374 -4.61 -1.50 -19.57
N PRO A 375 -3.95 -0.34 -19.76
CA PRO A 375 -4.35 0.90 -19.11
C PRO A 375 -5.53 1.60 -19.81
N TYR A 376 -5.98 1.14 -20.99
CA TYR A 376 -7.01 1.83 -21.77
C TYR A 376 -8.33 2.02 -21.02
N PRO A 377 -8.91 1.00 -20.35
CA PRO A 377 -10.17 1.16 -19.61
C PRO A 377 -10.04 2.16 -18.45
N ALA A 378 -8.89 2.19 -17.78
CA ALA A 378 -8.62 3.15 -16.70
C ALA A 378 -8.56 4.59 -17.22
N ILE A 379 -7.97 4.81 -18.40
CA ILE A 379 -7.95 6.13 -19.04
C ILE A 379 -9.36 6.52 -19.51
N LEU A 380 -10.15 5.60 -20.05
CA LEU A 380 -11.54 5.88 -20.42
C LEU A 380 -12.36 6.34 -19.21
N MET A 381 -12.20 5.68 -18.05
CA MET A 381 -12.84 6.10 -16.80
C MET A 381 -12.35 7.48 -16.34
N LEU A 382 -11.05 7.75 -16.45
CA LEU A 382 -10.48 9.06 -16.13
C LEU A 382 -11.07 10.15 -17.04
N VAL A 383 -11.11 9.95 -18.35
CA VAL A 383 -11.68 10.90 -19.31
C VAL A 383 -13.16 11.18 -19.01
N LYS A 384 -13.95 10.13 -18.73
CA LYS A 384 -15.36 10.28 -18.32
C LYS A 384 -15.53 11.07 -17.02
N ARG A 385 -14.58 10.96 -16.09
CA ARG A 385 -14.56 11.74 -14.85
C ARG A 385 -14.26 13.21 -15.16
N LEU A 386 -13.22 13.47 -15.94
CA LEU A 386 -12.81 14.83 -16.28
C LEU A 386 -13.89 15.57 -17.08
N SER A 387 -14.66 14.87 -17.92
CA SER A 387 -15.77 15.47 -18.69
C SER A 387 -16.96 15.92 -17.84
N GLN A 388 -17.01 15.61 -16.54
CA GLN A 388 -18.08 16.07 -15.65
C GLN A 388 -17.92 17.54 -15.23
N SER A 389 -16.73 18.13 -15.40
CA SER A 389 -16.47 19.53 -15.08
C SER A 389 -15.72 20.19 -16.23
N ASP A 390 -16.17 21.38 -16.62
CA ASP A 390 -15.53 22.17 -17.65
C ASP A 390 -14.11 22.58 -17.24
N GLU A 391 -13.90 22.95 -15.97
CA GLU A 391 -12.58 23.32 -15.43
C GLU A 391 -11.56 22.17 -15.56
N MET A 392 -11.96 20.95 -15.18
CA MET A 392 -11.13 19.75 -15.32
C MET A 392 -10.80 19.47 -16.79
N THR A 393 -11.79 19.62 -17.67
CA THR A 393 -11.66 19.37 -19.11
C THR A 393 -10.72 20.38 -19.79
N GLU A 394 -10.85 21.66 -19.47
CA GLU A 394 -9.99 22.72 -20.02
C GLU A 394 -8.54 22.57 -19.56
N SER A 395 -8.33 22.33 -18.26
CA SER A 395 -7.00 22.07 -17.69
C SER A 395 -6.34 20.86 -18.36
N PHE A 396 -7.09 19.78 -18.56
CA PHE A 396 -6.61 18.57 -19.23
C PHE A 396 -6.24 18.82 -20.70
N LYS A 397 -7.08 19.55 -21.45
CA LYS A 397 -6.79 19.93 -22.85
C LYS A 397 -5.54 20.80 -22.94
N LYS A 398 -5.37 21.75 -22.02
CA LYS A 398 -4.20 22.64 -21.95
C LYS A 398 -2.93 21.87 -21.61
N LEU A 399 -2.98 20.96 -20.64
CA LEU A 399 -1.82 20.15 -20.21
C LEU A 399 -1.23 19.33 -21.36
N TYR A 400 -2.09 18.73 -22.19
CA TYR A 400 -1.65 17.89 -23.31
C TYR A 400 -1.56 18.64 -24.64
N GLU A 401 -2.02 19.89 -24.71
CA GLU A 401 -2.18 20.71 -25.93
C GLU A 401 -2.96 19.92 -27.01
N ILE A 402 -4.12 19.40 -26.61
CA ILE A 402 -4.93 18.51 -27.45
C ILE A 402 -5.56 19.34 -28.60
N PRO A 403 -5.38 18.95 -29.88
CA PRO A 403 -6.08 19.60 -30.99
C PRO A 403 -7.59 19.35 -30.91
N PRO A 404 -8.42 20.09 -31.66
CA PRO A 404 -9.84 19.78 -31.79
C PRO A 404 -10.00 18.37 -32.39
N ILE A 405 -10.44 17.41 -31.58
CA ILE A 405 -10.71 16.04 -32.02
C ILE A 405 -12.22 15.93 -32.29
N PRO A 406 -12.63 15.60 -33.52
CA PRO A 406 -14.03 15.33 -33.82
C PRO A 406 -14.39 13.95 -33.24
N ALA A 407 -14.96 13.94 -32.04
CA ALA A 407 -15.43 12.72 -31.39
C ALA A 407 -16.75 12.99 -30.67
N ASN A 408 -17.76 12.18 -30.96
CA ASN A 408 -19.07 12.24 -30.31
C ASN A 408 -19.09 11.38 -29.04
N ASP A 409 -18.23 10.36 -28.97
CA ASP A 409 -18.18 9.39 -27.87
C ASP A 409 -16.87 9.49 -27.08
N ALA A 410 -16.95 9.24 -25.76
CA ALA A 410 -15.79 9.24 -24.87
C ALA A 410 -14.74 8.18 -25.25
N ASP A 411 -15.17 7.03 -25.79
CA ASP A 411 -14.27 5.96 -26.22
C ASP A 411 -13.43 6.39 -27.44
N THR A 412 -14.11 6.88 -28.48
CA THR A 412 -13.47 7.42 -29.69
C THR A 412 -12.51 8.56 -29.34
N PHE A 413 -12.93 9.49 -28.47
CA PHE A 413 -12.06 10.54 -27.97
C PHE A 413 -10.82 9.98 -27.26
N THR A 414 -11.00 9.01 -26.36
CA THR A 414 -9.90 8.38 -25.59
C THR A 414 -8.88 7.74 -26.52
N LYS A 415 -9.33 7.01 -27.54
CA LYS A 415 -8.45 6.41 -28.55
C LYS A 415 -7.64 7.45 -29.32
N HIS A 416 -8.29 8.50 -29.84
CA HIS A 416 -7.60 9.56 -30.58
C HIS A 416 -6.64 10.36 -29.69
N PHE A 417 -7.03 10.62 -28.44
CA PHE A 417 -6.20 11.25 -27.42
C PHE A 417 -4.92 10.45 -27.14
N LEU A 418 -5.04 9.14 -26.90
CA LEU A 418 -3.87 8.28 -26.66
C LEU A 418 -2.96 8.19 -27.89
N ILE A 419 -3.51 8.17 -29.11
CA ILE A 419 -2.72 8.24 -30.35
C ILE A 419 -1.94 9.56 -30.43
N HIS A 420 -2.59 10.68 -30.09
CA HIS A 420 -1.94 11.99 -30.08
C HIS A 420 -0.77 12.04 -29.10
N ILE A 421 -0.97 11.57 -27.86
CA ILE A 421 0.11 11.51 -26.85
C ILE A 421 1.21 10.57 -27.28
N ALA A 422 0.87 9.40 -27.81
CA ALA A 422 1.86 8.43 -28.27
C ALA A 422 2.79 9.04 -29.33
N ARG A 423 2.25 9.82 -30.27
CA ARG A 423 3.04 10.55 -31.27
C ARG A 423 3.86 11.66 -30.64
N LYS A 424 3.24 12.51 -29.81
CA LYS A 424 3.89 13.67 -29.18
C LYS A 424 5.04 13.27 -28.24
N ARG A 425 4.88 12.18 -27.48
CA ARG A 425 5.88 11.66 -26.53
C ARG A 425 6.79 10.58 -27.13
N GLY A 426 6.69 10.30 -28.44
CA GLY A 426 7.51 9.29 -29.11
C GLY A 426 7.30 7.85 -28.60
N ARG A 427 6.11 7.53 -28.05
CA ARG A 427 5.73 6.17 -27.64
C ARG A 427 5.24 5.39 -28.86
N LEU A 428 6.16 5.11 -29.78
CA LEU A 428 5.90 4.39 -31.02
C LEU A 428 6.48 2.96 -30.92
N GLY A 429 5.73 2.00 -31.43
CA GLY A 429 6.17 0.62 -31.62
C GLY A 429 6.91 0.43 -32.94
N LYS A 430 7.12 -0.84 -33.31
CA LYS A 430 7.74 -1.21 -34.59
C LYS A 430 6.90 -0.66 -35.76
N GLY A 431 7.57 -0.14 -36.79
CA GLY A 431 6.91 0.45 -37.96
C GLY A 431 6.25 1.82 -37.71
N GLY A 432 6.56 2.49 -36.60
CA GLY A 432 5.99 3.81 -36.29
C GLY A 432 4.55 3.78 -35.79
N ILE A 433 4.03 2.59 -35.45
CA ILE A 433 2.67 2.42 -34.96
C ILE A 433 2.57 2.96 -33.52
N PRO A 434 1.64 3.88 -33.22
CA PRO A 434 1.46 4.41 -31.87
C PRO A 434 1.16 3.32 -30.83
N ASN A 435 1.92 3.27 -29.73
CA ASN A 435 1.71 2.30 -28.64
C ASN A 435 0.78 2.90 -27.58
N LEU A 436 -0.50 2.49 -27.61
CA LEU A 436 -1.53 2.99 -26.70
C LEU A 436 -1.30 2.58 -25.25
N ALA A 437 -0.81 1.36 -25.00
CA ALA A 437 -0.56 0.89 -23.64
C ALA A 437 0.56 1.71 -22.97
N SER A 438 1.69 1.93 -23.65
CA SER A 438 2.76 2.78 -23.09
C SER A 438 2.33 4.24 -22.93
N ALA A 439 1.49 4.77 -23.81
CA ALA A 439 0.95 6.12 -23.69
C ALA A 439 -0.01 6.21 -22.48
N GLY A 440 -0.92 5.25 -22.33
CA GLY A 440 -1.88 5.16 -21.23
C GLY A 440 -1.17 5.06 -19.87
N LEU A 441 -0.14 4.24 -19.75
CA LEU A 441 0.65 4.17 -18.51
C LEU A 441 1.36 5.51 -18.20
N SER A 442 1.77 6.25 -19.22
CA SER A 442 2.34 7.58 -19.05
C SER A 442 1.31 8.58 -18.52
N VAL A 443 0.06 8.53 -19.00
CA VAL A 443 -1.05 9.36 -18.52
C VAL A 443 -1.43 8.98 -17.09
N LEU A 444 -1.48 7.69 -16.75
CA LEU A 444 -1.71 7.23 -15.38
C LEU A 444 -0.64 7.73 -14.40
N ASN A 445 0.62 7.82 -14.83
CA ASN A 445 1.67 8.40 -14.00
C ASN A 445 1.51 9.92 -13.82
N ASP A 446 1.07 10.64 -14.85
CA ASP A 446 0.76 12.07 -14.70
C ASP A 446 -0.44 12.31 -13.77
N TRP A 447 -1.43 11.41 -13.77
CA TRP A 447 -2.53 11.38 -12.80
C TRP A 447 -2.02 11.11 -11.37
N ARG A 448 -1.12 10.14 -11.21
CA ARG A 448 -0.49 9.79 -9.91
C ARG A 448 0.29 10.95 -9.32
N ASP A 449 1.05 11.64 -10.15
CA ASP A 449 1.89 12.78 -9.76
C ASP A 449 1.08 14.06 -9.48
N GLY A 450 -0.23 14.06 -9.74
CA GLY A 450 -1.10 15.23 -9.54
C GLY A 450 -0.87 16.33 -10.57
N LYS A 451 -0.40 15.99 -11.78
CA LYS A 451 -0.30 16.95 -12.90
C LYS A 451 -1.64 17.13 -13.59
N ILE A 452 -2.42 16.06 -13.66
CA ILE A 452 -3.80 16.09 -14.14
C ILE A 452 -4.67 16.50 -12.96
N LEU A 453 -5.36 17.63 -13.12
CA LEU A 453 -6.39 18.05 -12.18
C LEU A 453 -7.65 17.20 -12.35
N GLY A 454 -8.10 16.57 -11.27
CA GLY A 454 -9.37 15.87 -11.27
C GLY A 454 -9.81 15.43 -9.88
N TRP A 455 -11.12 15.52 -9.65
CA TRP A 455 -11.79 15.18 -8.39
C TRP A 455 -13.20 14.66 -8.67
N VAL A 456 -13.82 14.07 -7.66
CA VAL A 456 -15.22 13.64 -7.65
C VAL A 456 -15.98 14.56 -6.71
N LEU A 457 -17.20 14.98 -7.06
CA LEU A 457 -18.08 15.72 -6.15
C LEU A 457 -18.87 14.74 -5.28
N PRO A 458 -19.19 15.09 -4.01
CA PRO A 458 -20.09 14.27 -3.21
C PRO A 458 -21.45 14.18 -3.93
N LYS A 459 -22.02 12.98 -3.96
CA LYS A 459 -23.38 12.81 -4.47
C LYS A 459 -24.29 13.58 -3.52
N ALA A 460 -24.99 14.60 -4.03
CA ALA A 460 -26.03 15.26 -3.25
C ALA A 460 -26.97 14.17 -2.70
N SER A 461 -27.13 14.13 -1.37
CA SER A 461 -28.20 13.37 -0.75
C SER A 461 -29.50 13.77 -1.44
N LYS A 462 -30.25 12.81 -1.98
CA LYS A 462 -31.53 13.05 -2.65
C LYS A 462 -32.65 13.51 -1.70
N GLU A 463 -32.32 14.36 -0.73
CA GLU A 463 -33.21 14.94 0.27
C GLU A 463 -32.75 16.37 0.55
N ALA A 464 -32.79 17.24 -0.47
CA ALA A 464 -32.64 18.68 -0.32
C ALA A 464 -33.06 19.51 -1.55
N ASP A 465 -33.38 18.90 -2.69
CA ASP A 465 -33.93 19.64 -3.84
C ASP A 465 -35.45 19.55 -3.84
N GLY A 466 -36.03 20.34 -2.94
CA GLY A 466 -37.47 20.47 -2.80
C GLY A 466 -37.85 21.88 -2.39
N GLU A 467 -37.28 22.92 -3.02
CA GLU A 467 -37.87 24.27 -3.10
C GLU A 467 -36.98 25.22 -3.92
N VAL A 468 -37.05 25.16 -5.24
CA VAL A 468 -37.11 26.37 -6.10
C VAL A 468 -37.71 25.97 -7.45
N SER A 469 -39.00 26.25 -7.67
CA SER A 469 -39.55 26.56 -9.01
C SER A 469 -40.96 27.13 -8.91
N THR A 470 -41.01 28.44 -9.09
CA THR A 470 -41.92 29.17 -9.98
C THR A 470 -43.38 28.68 -10.06
N THR A 471 -44.23 29.51 -9.49
CA THR A 471 -45.66 29.67 -9.73
C THR A 471 -46.08 29.39 -11.18
N GLN A 472 -46.88 28.33 -11.40
CA GLN A 472 -47.92 28.29 -12.44
C GLN A 472 -48.94 27.18 -12.14
N THR A 473 -50.21 27.53 -12.35
CA THR A 473 -51.45 26.89 -11.87
C THR A 473 -52.01 25.78 -12.77
N LYS A 474 -52.64 24.77 -12.11
CA LYS A 474 -53.71 23.84 -12.56
C LYS A 474 -53.30 22.78 -13.63
N SER A 475 -53.58 21.49 -13.49
CA SER A 475 -54.90 20.85 -13.21
C SER A 475 -54.79 19.33 -12.90
N ILE A 476 -55.92 18.75 -12.50
CA ILE A 476 -56.20 17.47 -11.82
C ILE A 476 -56.00 16.20 -12.68
N GLY A 477 -55.59 15.09 -12.04
CA GLY A 477 -55.66 13.74 -12.59
C GLY A 477 -55.32 12.64 -11.57
N THR A 478 -56.34 12.08 -10.93
CA THR A 478 -56.30 10.91 -10.03
C THR A 478 -55.97 9.61 -10.76
N GLY A 479 -55.06 8.80 -10.23
CA GLY A 479 -54.79 7.44 -10.72
C GLY A 479 -53.96 6.62 -9.71
N THR A 480 -54.53 5.51 -9.27
CA THR A 480 -54.15 4.62 -8.18
C THR A 480 -53.05 3.61 -8.54
N GLN A 481 -52.28 3.18 -7.52
CA GLN A 481 -51.47 1.93 -7.40
C GLN A 481 -50.12 1.91 -8.17
N GLN A 482 -48.98 1.47 -7.64
CA GLN A 482 -48.65 0.31 -6.79
C GLN A 482 -47.33 0.55 -6.03
N ALA A 483 -47.23 0.05 -4.79
CA ALA A 483 -45.98 -0.01 -4.02
C ALA A 483 -45.10 -1.22 -4.43
N PRO A 484 -43.78 -1.12 -4.29
CA PRO A 484 -43.04 -2.25 -3.75
C PRO A 484 -42.04 -1.88 -2.62
N GLN A 485 -42.23 -2.60 -1.51
CA GLN A 485 -41.26 -3.27 -0.64
C GLN A 485 -40.07 -2.49 -0.04
N LYS A 486 -40.26 -2.14 1.24
CA LYS A 486 -39.24 -2.12 2.30
C LYS A 486 -38.53 -3.48 2.38
N VAL A 487 -37.21 -3.49 2.62
CA VAL A 487 -36.54 -3.99 3.84
C VAL A 487 -35.02 -4.05 3.55
N GLU A 488 -34.24 -3.17 4.18
CA GLU A 488 -32.89 -3.50 4.64
C GLU A 488 -32.87 -3.24 6.14
N GLN A 489 -32.46 -4.26 6.90
CA GLN A 489 -32.55 -4.32 8.35
C GLN A 489 -31.52 -3.38 8.99
N THR A 490 -31.99 -2.36 9.69
CA THR A 490 -31.19 -1.58 10.64
C THR A 490 -30.97 -2.41 11.90
N THR A 491 -29.82 -3.04 12.02
CA THR A 491 -29.39 -3.65 13.29
C THR A 491 -29.11 -2.54 14.30
N ILE A 492 -29.96 -2.41 15.31
CA ILE A 492 -29.84 -1.43 16.39
C ILE A 492 -28.62 -1.82 17.24
N VAL A 493 -27.58 -0.99 17.24
CA VAL A 493 -26.44 -1.10 18.16
C VAL A 493 -26.91 -0.63 19.53
N SER A 494 -26.98 -1.55 20.50
CA SER A 494 -27.62 -1.33 21.81
C SER A 494 -26.79 -0.49 22.79
N GLU A 495 -25.51 -0.25 22.52
CA GLU A 495 -24.64 0.58 23.36
C GLU A 495 -23.73 1.46 22.50
N TRP A 496 -23.93 2.77 22.58
CA TRP A 496 -23.03 3.76 21.98
C TRP A 496 -21.81 3.94 22.90
N SER A 497 -20.61 3.93 22.33
CA SER A 497 -19.38 4.25 23.07
C SER A 497 -19.46 5.67 23.65
N LYS A 498 -18.89 5.89 24.85
CA LYS A 498 -18.82 7.21 25.53
C LYS A 498 -18.57 8.38 24.55
N GLU A 499 -19.41 9.41 24.68
CA GLU A 499 -19.30 10.69 23.97
C GLU A 499 -17.91 11.33 24.15
N PHE A 500 -17.49 12.02 23.11
CA PHE A 500 -16.18 12.68 23.00
C PHE A 500 -16.37 14.18 23.26
N ASP A 501 -15.48 14.80 24.04
CA ASP A 501 -15.40 16.26 24.15
C ASP A 501 -14.72 16.83 22.90
N LEU A 502 -15.51 17.09 21.86
CA LEU A 502 -15.07 17.48 20.51
C LEU A 502 -14.72 18.97 20.42
N ASP A 503 -15.35 19.79 21.25
CA ASP A 503 -15.38 21.24 21.07
C ASP A 503 -14.02 21.89 21.35
N GLY A 504 -13.24 21.35 22.29
CA GLY A 504 -11.88 21.81 22.54
C GLY A 504 -10.84 21.32 21.52
N LEU A 505 -11.08 20.18 20.87
CA LEU A 505 -10.10 19.50 20.02
C LEU A 505 -10.10 20.01 18.57
N PHE A 506 -11.26 20.44 18.07
CA PHE A 506 -11.45 20.82 16.66
C PHE A 506 -11.62 22.33 16.46
N GLY A 507 -11.88 23.11 17.51
CA GLY A 507 -12.09 24.56 17.39
C GLY A 507 -10.91 25.33 16.80
N SER A 508 -9.67 24.95 17.12
CA SER A 508 -8.46 25.60 16.57
C SER A 508 -8.22 25.26 15.11
N LEU A 509 -8.56 24.03 14.69
CA LEU A 509 -8.42 23.57 13.31
C LEU A 509 -9.54 24.13 12.42
N ASP A 510 -10.78 24.11 12.90
CA ASP A 510 -11.92 24.68 12.19
C ASP A 510 -11.83 26.21 12.11
N ALA A 511 -11.24 26.89 13.11
CA ALA A 511 -10.89 28.31 13.02
C ALA A 511 -9.79 28.58 11.98
N ALA A 512 -8.75 27.73 11.91
CA ALA A 512 -7.70 27.85 10.89
C ALA A 512 -8.21 27.58 9.47
N ILE A 513 -9.19 26.68 9.31
CA ILE A 513 -9.86 26.40 8.04
C ILE A 513 -10.83 27.54 7.69
N GLY A 514 -11.66 28.00 8.63
CA GLY A 514 -12.63 29.08 8.43
C GLY A 514 -11.99 30.44 8.13
N ALA A 515 -10.87 30.78 8.77
CA ALA A 515 -10.11 31.99 8.46
C ALA A 515 -9.51 31.98 7.04
N ALA A 516 -9.26 30.80 6.47
CA ALA A 516 -8.73 30.69 5.11
C ALA A 516 -9.80 30.99 4.04
N ASN A 517 -11.06 30.68 4.33
CA ASN A 517 -12.19 30.80 3.39
C ASN A 517 -12.81 32.21 3.34
N ASN A 518 -12.74 32.98 4.43
CA ASN A 518 -13.34 34.31 4.50
C ASN A 518 -12.60 35.40 3.70
N GLU A 519 -11.34 35.17 3.27
CA GLU A 519 -10.57 36.15 2.49
C GLU A 519 -10.78 36.01 0.97
N ASP A 520 -11.31 34.88 0.48
CA ASP A 520 -11.58 34.67 -0.95
C ASP A 520 -12.87 35.39 -1.42
N GLY A 521 -13.69 35.89 -0.48
CA GLY A 521 -14.91 36.66 -0.76
C GLY A 521 -14.67 38.13 -1.15
N ASP A 522 -13.54 38.72 -0.75
CA ASP A 522 -13.25 40.15 -0.98
C ASP A 522 -12.43 40.41 -2.26
N ALA A 523 -11.90 39.38 -2.92
CA ALA A 523 -11.05 39.54 -4.11
C ALA A 523 -11.82 39.59 -5.45
N ASN A 524 -13.15 39.60 -5.43
CA ASN A 524 -14.01 39.71 -6.62
C ASN A 524 -14.90 40.97 -6.64
N MET A 525 -14.60 41.97 -5.81
CA MET A 525 -15.14 43.32 -5.93
C MET A 525 -14.01 44.35 -5.97
N GLU A 526 -13.33 44.46 -7.12
CA GLU A 526 -12.75 45.73 -7.59
C GLU A 526 -12.50 45.70 -9.10
#